data_AF-A0A520HK46-F1
#
_entry.id   AF-A0A520HK46-F1
#
_cell.length_a   1.000
_cell.length_b   1.000
_cell.length_c   1.000
_cell.angle_alpha   90.00
_cell.angle_beta   90.00
_cell.angle_gamma   90.00
#
_symmetry.space_group_name_H-M   'P 1'
#
loop_
_entity.id
_entity.type
_entity.pdbx_description
1 polymer ?
#
loop_
_entity_poly.entity_id
_entity_poly.type
_entity_poly.pdbx_seq_one_letter_code
_entity_poly.pdbx_strand_id
1 'polypeptide(L)'
;REHLLKAKLTEEEHQQVLTLARQLGITRTELIRSRLLSPHGQVVINTTELLVSLDSIGAELGRSGNNINQLARHANILNKRGILDGEVISAFNLHFTGYLEQHTEIQKIMRQLIRLMTG
;
A
#
# COMPACT_ATOMS: atom_id res chain seq x y z
N ARG A 1 -9.19 -32.55 10.94
CA ARG A 1 -7.71 -32.67 10.82
C ARG A 1 -7.32 -33.95 11.54
N GLU A 2 -6.72 -34.92 10.84
CA GLU A 2 -6.60 -36.32 11.32
C GLU A 2 -5.15 -36.76 11.59
N HIS A 3 -4.15 -36.04 11.09
CA HIS A 3 -2.73 -36.38 11.25
C HIS A 3 -1.96 -35.29 12.01
N LEU A 4 -0.98 -35.71 12.82
CA LEU A 4 -0.15 -34.85 13.66
C LEU A 4 1.31 -34.89 13.19
N LEU A 5 1.92 -33.71 13.05
CA LEU A 5 3.35 -33.54 12.74
C LEU A 5 4.10 -33.09 14.00
N LYS A 6 5.17 -33.80 14.38
CA LYS A 6 6.03 -33.48 15.52
C LYS A 6 7.47 -33.32 15.05
N ALA A 7 8.15 -32.28 15.54
CA ALA A 7 9.58 -32.07 15.36
C ALA A 7 10.19 -31.68 16.71
N LYS A 8 11.40 -32.17 16.99
CA LYS A 8 12.21 -31.69 18.12
C LYS A 8 12.98 -30.46 17.65
N LEU A 9 12.97 -29.41 18.46
CA LEU A 9 13.64 -28.14 18.20
C LEU A 9 14.62 -27.87 19.35
N THR A 10 15.72 -27.20 19.07
CA THR A 10 16.52 -26.53 20.10
C THR A 10 15.75 -25.34 20.67
N GLU A 11 16.18 -24.81 21.82
CA GLU A 11 15.55 -23.60 22.39
C GLU A 11 15.65 -22.40 21.44
N GLU A 12 16.78 -22.25 20.75
CA GLU A 12 16.99 -21.20 19.75
C GLU A 12 16.03 -21.33 18.57
N GLU A 13 15.88 -22.53 18.02
CA GLU A 13 14.95 -22.80 16.92
C GLU A 13 13.49 -22.57 17.35
N HIS A 14 13.14 -22.99 18.56
CA HIS A 14 11.80 -22.75 19.11
C HIS A 14 11.52 -21.24 19.27
N GLN A 15 12.51 -20.48 19.76
CA GLN A 15 12.38 -19.04 19.92
C GLN A 15 12.30 -18.31 18.57
N GLN A 16 13.02 -18.77 17.55
CA GLN A 16 12.90 -18.25 16.19
C GLN A 16 11.49 -18.45 15.63
N VAL A 17 10.92 -19.66 15.80
CA VAL A 17 9.54 -19.96 15.36
C VAL A 17 8.52 -19.07 16.07
N LEU A 18 8.67 -18.86 17.38
CA LEU A 18 7.79 -17.98 18.16
C LEU A 18 7.90 -16.52 17.73
N THR A 19 9.12 -16.04 17.51
CA THR A 19 9.39 -14.66 17.09
C THR A 19 8.79 -14.41 15.72
N LEU A 20 9.03 -15.32 14.78
CA LEU A 20 8.50 -15.22 13.42
C LEU A 20 6.98 -15.29 13.41
N ALA A 21 6.36 -16.21 14.16
CA ALA A 21 4.91 -16.29 14.29
C ALA A 21 4.31 -14.99 14.84
N ARG A 22 4.94 -14.39 15.86
CA ARG A 22 4.52 -13.12 16.45
C ARG A 22 4.66 -11.96 15.46
N GLN A 23 5.79 -11.85 14.78
CA GLN A 23 6.04 -10.81 13.78
C GLN A 23 5.03 -10.86 12.64
N LEU A 24 4.58 -12.07 12.28
CA LEU A 24 3.64 -12.29 11.19
C LEU A 24 2.17 -12.23 11.64
N GLY A 25 1.90 -12.12 12.95
CA GLY A 25 0.55 -12.09 13.50
C GLY A 25 -0.24 -13.39 13.35
N ILE A 26 0.43 -14.53 13.15
CA ILE A 26 -0.20 -15.84 12.93
C ILE A 26 0.19 -16.87 13.98
N THR A 27 -0.56 -17.96 14.09
CA THR A 27 -0.22 -19.05 15.02
C THR A 27 0.96 -19.87 14.50
N ARG A 28 1.69 -20.54 15.42
CA ARG A 28 2.76 -21.49 15.06
C ARG A 28 2.29 -22.56 14.08
N THR A 29 1.07 -23.06 14.26
CA THR A 29 0.49 -24.12 13.42
C THR A 29 0.12 -23.61 12.02
N GLU A 30 -0.23 -22.32 11.88
CA GLU A 30 -0.44 -21.67 10.58
C GLU A 30 0.89 -21.41 9.89
N LEU A 31 1.89 -20.92 10.62
CA LEU A 31 3.25 -20.71 10.10
C LEU A 31 3.86 -22.00 9.55
N ILE A 32 3.75 -23.11 10.29
CA ILE A 32 4.25 -24.42 9.86
C ILE A 32 3.50 -24.90 8.61
N ARG A 33 2.18 -24.75 8.57
CA ARG A 33 1.39 -25.19 7.41
C ARG A 33 1.61 -24.32 6.18
N SER A 34 1.70 -23.00 6.32
CA SER A 34 1.99 -22.12 5.18
C SER A 34 3.38 -22.37 4.62
N ARG A 35 4.39 -22.58 5.49
CA ARG A 35 5.75 -22.88 5.03
C ARG A 35 5.89 -24.26 4.38
N LEU A 36 5.17 -25.29 4.86
CA LEU A 36 5.32 -26.66 4.36
C LEU A 36 4.36 -27.03 3.22
N LEU A 37 3.19 -26.40 3.13
CA LEU A 37 2.12 -26.81 2.22
C LEU A 37 1.76 -25.76 1.16
N SER A 38 2.24 -24.51 1.25
CA SER A 38 1.97 -23.52 0.21
C SER A 38 2.82 -23.83 -1.03
N PRO A 39 2.21 -24.00 -2.23
CA PRO A 39 2.91 -24.54 -3.39
C PRO A 39 4.14 -23.76 -3.86
N HIS A 40 4.25 -22.47 -3.56
CA HIS A 40 5.40 -21.65 -3.95
C HIS A 40 5.58 -20.54 -2.91
N GLY A 41 6.49 -20.73 -1.94
CA GLY A 41 7.12 -19.67 -1.15
C GLY A 41 6.22 -18.50 -0.73
N GLN A 42 5.01 -18.78 -0.23
CA GLN A 42 4.04 -17.74 0.09
C GLN A 42 4.65 -16.84 1.16
N VAL A 43 4.96 -15.59 0.77
CA VAL A 43 5.51 -14.58 1.67
C VAL A 43 4.45 -14.35 2.72
N VAL A 44 4.69 -14.85 3.92
CA VAL A 44 3.86 -14.47 5.06
C VAL A 44 4.27 -13.02 5.36
N ILE A 45 3.37 -12.09 5.08
CA ILE A 45 3.53 -10.67 5.37
C ILE A 45 2.69 -10.38 6.60
N ASN A 46 3.19 -9.56 7.52
CA ASN A 46 2.32 -8.96 8.54
C ASN A 46 1.32 -8.04 7.85
N THR A 47 0.17 -8.59 7.49
CA THR A 47 -0.87 -7.88 6.75
C THR A 47 -1.42 -6.71 7.55
N THR A 48 -1.39 -6.77 8.88
CA THR A 48 -1.90 -5.69 9.74
C THR A 48 -0.99 -4.46 9.69
N GLU A 49 0.32 -4.62 9.91
CA GLU A 49 1.28 -3.50 9.83
C GLU A 49 1.37 -2.93 8.41
N LEU A 50 1.30 -3.79 7.41
CA LEU A 50 1.28 -3.36 6.01
C LEU A 50 0.00 -2.57 5.70
N LEU A 51 -1.18 -3.01 6.12
CA LEU A 51 -2.43 -2.27 5.94
C LEU A 51 -2.39 -0.90 6.61
N VAL A 52 -1.87 -0.81 7.84
CA VAL A 52 -1.71 0.47 8.55
C VAL A 52 -0.79 1.42 7.77
N SER A 53 0.32 0.90 7.25
CA SER A 53 1.26 1.69 6.45
C SER A 53 0.62 2.17 5.13
N LEU A 54 -0.15 1.31 4.47
CA LEU A 54 -0.86 1.63 3.24
C LEU A 54 -1.99 2.65 3.46
N ASP A 55 -2.71 2.58 4.59
CA ASP A 55 -3.74 3.56 4.96
C ASP A 55 -3.15 4.96 5.15
N SER A 56 -1.99 5.07 5.80
CA SER A 56 -1.28 6.34 5.95
C SER A 56 -0.92 6.96 4.59
N ILE A 57 -0.38 6.14 3.68
CA ILE A 57 -0.05 6.57 2.31
C ILE A 57 -1.33 6.98 1.57
N GLY A 58 -2.41 6.22 1.69
CA GLY A 58 -3.71 6.52 1.09
C GLY A 58 -4.27 7.86 1.56
N ALA A 59 -4.18 8.15 2.86
CA ALA A 59 -4.60 9.42 3.44
C ALA A 59 -3.79 10.60 2.89
N GLU A 60 -2.46 10.46 2.76
CA GLU A 60 -1.60 11.48 2.14
C GLU A 60 -1.92 11.72 0.67
N LEU A 61 -2.16 10.66 -0.09
CA LEU A 61 -2.60 10.78 -1.48
C LEU A 61 -3.94 11.52 -1.58
N GLY A 62 -4.89 11.24 -0.68
CA GLY A 62 -6.17 11.96 -0.61
C GLY A 62 -5.99 13.45 -0.31
N ARG A 63 -5.13 13.80 0.65
CA ARG A 63 -4.79 15.20 0.96
C ARG A 63 -4.12 15.89 -0.23
N SER A 64 -3.17 15.23 -0.89
CA SER A 64 -2.52 15.76 -2.09
C SER A 64 -3.54 16.02 -3.20
N GLY A 65 -4.44 15.07 -3.47
CA GLY A 65 -5.53 15.22 -4.43
C GLY A 65 -6.43 16.44 -4.15
N ASN A 66 -6.75 16.70 -2.89
CA ASN A 66 -7.53 17.88 -2.51
C ASN A 66 -6.76 19.19 -2.78
N ASN A 67 -5.46 19.24 -2.45
CA ASN A 67 -4.63 20.43 -2.69
C ASN A 67 -4.50 20.74 -4.18
N ILE A 68 -4.29 19.72 -4.99
CA ILE A 68 -4.28 19.77 -6.46
C ILE A 68 -5.59 20.38 -6.96
N ASN A 69 -6.73 19.86 -6.50
CA ASN A 69 -8.03 20.36 -6.94
C ASN A 69 -8.24 21.84 -6.57
N GLN A 70 -7.72 22.27 -5.42
CA GLN A 70 -7.74 23.69 -5.02
C GLN A 70 -6.86 24.56 -5.93
N LEU A 71 -5.64 24.11 -6.24
CA LEU A 71 -4.74 24.80 -7.16
C LEU A 71 -5.36 24.95 -8.55
N ALA A 72 -5.97 23.89 -9.07
CA ALA A 72 -6.68 23.92 -10.36
C ALA A 72 -7.84 24.93 -10.35
N ARG A 73 -8.66 24.95 -9.29
CA ARG A 73 -9.74 25.92 -9.16
C ARG A 73 -9.22 27.36 -9.10
N HIS A 74 -8.15 27.59 -8.33
CA HIS A 74 -7.56 28.91 -8.20
C HIS A 74 -6.99 29.40 -9.53
N ALA A 75 -6.23 28.56 -10.24
CA ALA A 75 -5.72 28.86 -11.57
C ALA A 75 -6.86 29.19 -12.56
N ASN A 76 -7.94 28.41 -12.55
CA ASN A 76 -9.12 28.66 -13.38
C ASN A 76 -9.82 29.99 -13.06
N ILE A 77 -9.91 30.37 -11.79
CA ILE A 77 -10.48 31.66 -11.36
C ILE A 77 -9.62 32.81 -11.89
N LEU A 78 -8.30 32.72 -11.75
CA LEU A 78 -7.40 33.77 -12.20
C LEU A 78 -7.36 33.91 -13.73
N ASN A 79 -7.42 32.79 -14.46
CA ASN A 79 -7.56 32.77 -15.92
C ASN A 79 -8.83 33.52 -16.38
N LYS A 80 -9.98 33.22 -15.76
CA LYS A 80 -11.26 33.89 -16.05
C LYS A 80 -11.25 35.39 -15.77
N ARG A 81 -10.37 35.87 -14.88
CA ARG A 81 -10.20 37.30 -14.58
C ARG A 81 -9.21 37.99 -15.52
N GLY A 82 -8.56 37.26 -16.44
CA GLY A 82 -7.56 37.80 -17.37
C GLY A 82 -6.26 38.26 -16.71
N ILE A 83 -5.99 37.78 -15.49
CA ILE A 83 -4.85 38.25 -14.66
C ILE A 83 -3.56 37.46 -14.96
N LEU A 84 -3.67 36.28 -15.59
CA LEU A 84 -2.53 35.40 -15.82
C LEU A 84 -2.07 35.39 -17.28
N ASP A 85 -0.75 35.32 -17.44
CA ASP A 85 -0.08 35.05 -18.70
C ASP A 85 -0.48 33.65 -19.22
N GLY A 86 -1.00 33.62 -20.46
CA GLY A 86 -1.51 32.41 -21.09
C GLY A 86 -0.45 31.33 -21.31
N GLU A 87 0.81 31.73 -21.53
CA GLU A 87 1.90 30.78 -21.75
C GLU A 87 2.26 30.03 -20.46
N VAL A 88 2.29 30.76 -19.34
CA VAL A 88 2.53 30.21 -17.99
C VAL A 88 1.40 29.26 -17.57
N ILE A 89 0.14 29.59 -17.88
CA ILE A 89 -1.00 28.70 -17.61
C ILE A 89 -0.90 27.41 -18.41
N SER A 90 -0.53 27.50 -19.69
CA SER A 90 -0.41 26.31 -20.54
C SER A 90 0.67 25.36 -20.03
N ALA A 91 1.85 25.90 -19.65
CA ALA A 91 2.92 25.11 -19.05
C ALA A 91 2.50 24.48 -17.71
N PHE A 92 1.82 25.24 -16.85
CA PHE A 92 1.28 24.73 -15.59
C PHE A 92 0.30 23.57 -15.82
N ASN A 93 -0.67 23.75 -16.72
CA ASN A 93 -1.67 22.72 -17.01
C ASN A 93 -1.05 21.44 -17.56
N LEU A 94 0.01 21.55 -18.37
CA LEU A 94 0.74 20.40 -18.88
C LEU A 94 1.38 19.58 -17.74
N HIS A 95 2.17 20.23 -16.87
CA HIS A 95 2.79 19.57 -15.73
C HIS A 95 1.76 19.01 -14.74
N PHE A 96 0.68 19.75 -14.52
CA PHE A 96 -0.39 19.37 -13.63
C PHE A 96 -1.18 18.15 -14.14
N THR A 97 -1.39 18.05 -15.45
CA THR A 97 -1.98 16.87 -16.08
C THR A 97 -1.11 15.64 -15.88
N GLY A 98 0.21 15.75 -16.12
CA GLY A 98 1.14 14.64 -15.87
C GLY A 98 1.17 14.20 -14.39
N TYR A 99 1.11 15.16 -13.46
CA TYR A 99 0.99 14.85 -12.05
C TYR A 99 -0.30 14.08 -11.72
N LEU A 100 -1.45 14.51 -12.27
CA LEU A 100 -2.75 13.86 -12.06
C LEU A 100 -2.77 12.41 -12.55
N GLU A 101 -2.16 12.16 -13.72
CA GLU A 101 -2.03 10.82 -14.28
C GLU A 101 -1.22 9.90 -13.36
N GLN A 102 -0.04 10.36 -12.92
CA GLN A 102 0.81 9.60 -12.00
C GLN A 102 0.12 9.32 -10.66
N HIS A 103 -0.55 10.33 -10.10
CA HIS A 103 -1.30 10.17 -8.85
C HIS A 103 -2.43 9.13 -8.98
N THR A 104 -3.14 9.14 -10.10
CA THR A 104 -4.21 8.18 -10.40
C THR A 104 -3.68 6.75 -10.53
N GLU A 105 -2.53 6.56 -11.18
CA GLU A 105 -1.91 5.24 -11.31
C GLU A 105 -1.45 4.69 -9.96
N ILE A 106 -0.83 5.53 -9.11
CA ILE A 106 -0.47 5.13 -7.75
C ILE A 106 -1.72 4.67 -6.97
N GLN A 107 -2.83 5.40 -7.07
CA GLN A 107 -4.07 4.99 -6.43
C GLN A 107 -4.62 3.66 -6.96
N LYS A 108 -4.49 3.37 -8.26
CA LYS A 108 -4.91 2.08 -8.84
C LYS A 108 -4.06 0.93 -8.29
N ILE A 109 -2.74 1.08 -8.29
CA ILE A 109 -1.80 0.08 -7.77
C ILE A 109 -2.07 -0.19 -6.29
N MET A 110 -2.25 0.86 -5.49
CA MET A 110 -2.58 0.74 -4.06
C MET A 110 -3.87 -0.07 -3.83
N ARG A 111 -4.93 0.21 -4.61
CA ARG A 111 -6.18 -0.57 -4.53
C ARG A 111 -5.98 -2.03 -4.95
N GLN A 112 -5.15 -2.30 -5.95
CA GLN A 112 -4.82 -3.68 -6.36
C GLN A 112 -4.06 -4.43 -5.25
N LEU A 113 -3.08 -3.77 -4.63
CA LEU A 113 -2.34 -4.32 -3.49
C LEU A 113 -3.27 -4.67 -2.32
N ILE A 114 -4.17 -3.77 -1.94
CA ILE A 114 -5.14 -4.03 -0.88
C ILE A 114 -6.00 -5.25 -1.23
N ARG A 115 -6.49 -5.37 -2.48
CA ARG A 115 -7.29 -6.54 -2.92
C ARG A 115 -6.51 -7.85 -2.85
N LEU A 116 -5.25 -7.86 -3.26
CA LEU A 116 -4.38 -9.04 -3.19
C LEU A 116 -4.08 -9.47 -1.74
N MET A 117 -4.25 -8.58 -0.78
CA MET A 117 -4.04 -8.87 0.65
C MET A 117 -5.32 -9.29 1.37
N THR A 118 -6.49 -8.81 0.91
CA THR A 118 -7.80 -9.13 1.50
C THR A 118 -8.50 -10.32 0.85
N GLY A 119 -8.05 -10.76 -0.32
CA GLY A 119 -8.57 -11.93 -1.06
C GLY A 119 -7.59 -13.09 -1.03
#